data_AF-B4CYY2-F1
#
_entry.id   AF-B4CYY2-F1
#
_cell.length_a   1.000
_cell.length_b   1.000
_cell.length_c   1.000
_cell.angle_alpha   90.00
_cell.angle_beta   90.00
_cell.angle_gamma   90.00
#
_symmetry.space_group_name_H-M   'P 1'
#
loop_
_entity.id
_entity.type
_entity.pdbx_description
1 polymer ?
#
loop_
_entity_poly.entity_id
_entity_poly.type
_entity_poly.pdbx_seq_one_letter_code
_entity_poly.pdbx_strand_id
1 'polypeptide(L)'
;MARRPDARALLFEKIRTSPKKFVHVRGVPYTVAVEENEDPLKVDHVYLNVEVPPFGRLRVAINTCSRLCREAGFDPRVRVGIIRSTYTEKPMPSLEECAGLDYAKQEEKHGVQYEIYEKEALQEMLVTKMKAAIRAEIWGELYARDHLGIHQIHARSASKAVPEGVPNRDGALKLYYPQDSATEAFLFKFDGQA
;
A
#
# COMPACT_ATOMS: atom_id res chain seq x y z
N MET A 1 20.11 33.93 17.81
CA MET A 1 18.99 33.91 16.84
C MET A 1 18.37 32.53 16.87
N ALA A 2 17.09 32.41 17.22
CA ALA A 2 16.40 31.12 17.15
C ALA A 2 16.29 30.68 15.69
N ARG A 3 16.79 29.48 15.36
CA ARG A 3 16.66 28.89 14.01
C ARG A 3 15.18 28.79 13.68
N ARG A 4 14.75 29.34 12.54
CA ARG A 4 13.38 29.12 12.03
C ARG A 4 13.15 27.61 11.93
N PRO A 5 12.00 27.10 12.43
CA PRO A 5 11.71 25.67 12.35
C PRO A 5 11.66 25.23 10.89
N ASP A 6 12.30 24.10 10.59
CA ASP A 6 12.31 23.46 9.27
C ASP A 6 10.86 23.16 8.84
N ALA A 7 10.46 23.68 7.68
CA ALA A 7 9.12 23.48 7.13
C ALA A 7 8.75 22.00 7.00
N ARG A 8 9.74 21.12 6.75
CA ARG A 8 9.55 19.67 6.71
C ARG A 8 9.23 19.10 8.09
N ALA A 9 9.94 19.57 9.12
CA ALA A 9 9.68 19.16 10.50
C ALA A 9 8.27 19.57 10.96
N LEU A 10 7.84 20.80 10.62
CA LEU A 10 6.49 21.28 10.91
C LEU A 10 5.42 20.46 10.18
N LEU A 11 5.64 20.10 8.91
CA LEU A 11 4.72 19.25 8.16
C LEU A 11 4.58 17.85 8.80
N PHE A 12 5.70 17.26 9.21
CA PHE A 12 5.71 15.93 9.80
C PHE A 12 4.98 15.94 11.14
N GLU A 13 5.22 16.94 11.97
CA GLU A 13 4.54 17.09 13.25
C GLU A 13 3.05 17.30 13.07
N LYS A 14 2.64 18.11 12.09
CA LYS A 14 1.23 18.28 11.74
C LYS A 14 0.58 16.96 11.34
N ILE A 15 1.24 16.14 10.51
CA ILE A 15 0.69 14.85 10.09
C ILE A 15 0.59 13.87 11.27
N ARG A 16 1.58 13.83 12.17
CA ARG A 16 1.57 12.96 13.35
C ARG A 16 0.47 13.32 14.36
N THR A 17 0.16 14.60 14.49
CA THR A 17 -0.81 15.11 15.46
C THR A 17 -2.23 15.26 14.90
N SER A 18 -2.39 15.24 13.58
CA SER A 18 -3.70 15.29 12.92
C SER A 18 -4.41 13.93 12.96
N PRO A 19 -5.74 13.90 12.86
CA PRO A 19 -6.47 12.66 12.60
C PRO A 19 -5.91 11.91 11.39
N LYS A 20 -5.87 10.58 11.49
CA LYS A 20 -5.36 9.70 10.43
C LYS A 20 -6.11 9.96 9.12
N LYS A 21 -5.35 10.35 8.09
CA LYS A 21 -5.89 10.61 6.74
C LYS A 21 -5.74 9.38 5.87
N PHE A 22 -6.82 9.02 5.20
CA PHE A 22 -6.75 8.06 4.11
C PHE A 22 -6.60 8.82 2.81
N VAL A 23 -5.68 8.37 1.96
CA VAL A 23 -5.28 9.08 0.77
C VAL A 23 -5.29 8.18 -0.44
N HIS A 24 -5.55 8.79 -1.58
CA HIS A 24 -5.29 8.25 -2.89
C HIS A 24 -4.08 8.98 -3.50
N VAL A 25 -3.04 8.23 -3.82
CA VAL A 25 -1.79 8.76 -4.36
C VAL A 25 -1.53 8.21 -5.74
N ARG A 26 -1.29 9.10 -6.70
CA ARG A 26 -0.83 8.78 -8.05
C ARG A 26 0.61 9.23 -8.16
N GLY A 27 1.56 8.32 -8.38
CA GLY A 27 2.99 8.62 -8.30
C GLY A 27 3.84 7.84 -9.29
N VAL A 28 5.05 8.33 -9.57
CA VAL A 28 6.03 7.65 -10.42
C VAL A 28 6.91 6.76 -9.54
N PRO A 29 6.88 5.42 -9.70
CA PRO A 29 7.85 4.53 -9.05
C PRO A 29 9.29 4.93 -9.38
N TYR A 30 10.18 4.96 -8.39
CA TYR A 30 11.60 5.24 -8.63
C TYR A 30 12.57 4.30 -7.91
N THR A 31 12.20 3.75 -6.74
CA THR A 31 12.97 2.66 -6.10
C THR A 31 12.06 1.66 -5.42
N VAL A 32 12.44 0.39 -5.49
CA VAL A 32 11.74 -0.73 -4.84
C VAL A 32 12.75 -1.53 -4.03
N ALA A 33 12.42 -1.84 -2.78
CA ALA A 33 13.27 -2.63 -1.89
C ALA A 33 12.43 -3.51 -0.97
N VAL A 34 12.94 -4.69 -0.62
CA VAL A 34 12.41 -5.46 0.51
C VAL A 34 12.89 -4.79 1.79
N GLU A 35 12.08 -4.79 2.84
CA GLU A 35 12.51 -4.32 4.15
C GLU A 35 13.73 -5.12 4.65
N GLU A 36 14.70 -4.41 5.23
CA GLU A 36 15.87 -5.03 5.84
C GLU A 36 15.76 -4.92 7.36
N ASN A 37 16.01 -6.04 8.05
CA ASN A 37 16.08 -6.11 9.50
C ASN A 37 17.09 -7.19 9.89
N GLU A 38 17.79 -6.99 11.01
CA GLU A 38 18.70 -8.01 11.57
C GLU A 38 17.95 -9.30 11.93
N ASP A 39 16.67 -9.19 12.30
CA ASP A 39 15.79 -10.31 12.55
C ASP A 39 14.86 -10.55 11.34
N PRO A 40 15.06 -11.63 10.56
CA PRO A 40 14.24 -11.95 9.39
C PRO A 40 12.75 -12.17 9.71
N LEU A 41 12.39 -12.44 10.96
CA LEU A 41 10.99 -12.58 11.38
C LEU A 41 10.29 -11.23 11.47
N LYS A 42 11.05 -10.13 11.61
CA LYS A 42 10.50 -8.77 11.65
C LYS A 42 10.30 -8.16 10.26
N VAL A 43 10.90 -8.75 9.23
CA VAL A 43 10.72 -8.32 7.83
C VAL A 43 9.35 -8.74 7.33
N ASP A 44 8.47 -7.77 7.14
CA ASP A 44 7.11 -8.00 6.66
C ASP A 44 6.66 -7.01 5.58
N HIS A 45 7.54 -6.14 5.08
CA HIS A 45 7.21 -5.19 4.02
C HIS A 45 8.05 -5.30 2.74
N VAL A 46 7.42 -4.95 1.62
CA VAL A 46 8.08 -4.39 0.44
C VAL A 46 7.83 -2.89 0.41
N TYR A 47 8.89 -2.13 0.17
CA TYR A 47 8.86 -0.68 0.02
C TYR A 47 8.86 -0.29 -1.45
N LEU A 48 7.82 0.41 -1.87
CA LEU A 48 7.75 1.12 -3.15
C LEU A 48 7.89 2.62 -2.86
N ASN A 49 8.97 3.23 -3.33
CA ASN A 49 9.11 4.69 -3.23
C ASN A 49 8.62 5.34 -4.53
N VAL A 50 7.77 6.34 -4.38
CA VAL A 50 7.15 7.07 -5.49
C VAL A 50 7.43 8.56 -5.39
N GLU A 51 7.59 9.20 -6.54
CA GLU A 51 7.60 10.64 -6.67
C GLU A 51 6.22 11.15 -7.08
N VAL A 52 5.74 12.16 -6.35
CA VAL A 52 4.40 12.75 -6.50
C VAL A 52 4.55 14.26 -6.57
N PRO A 53 4.86 14.85 -7.73
CA PRO A 53 4.95 16.30 -7.86
C PRO A 53 3.57 16.96 -7.61
N PRO A 54 3.51 18.13 -6.95
CA PRO A 54 4.61 18.86 -6.30
C PRO A 54 4.90 18.42 -4.84
N PHE A 55 4.23 17.40 -4.34
CA PHE A 55 4.29 16.94 -2.94
C PHE A 55 5.60 16.25 -2.53
N GLY A 56 6.39 15.79 -3.51
CA GLY A 56 7.71 15.20 -3.29
C GLY A 56 7.68 13.68 -3.25
N ARG A 57 8.52 13.06 -2.41
CA ARG A 57 8.73 11.61 -2.37
C ARG A 57 7.99 10.96 -1.20
N LEU A 58 7.33 9.85 -1.48
CA LEU A 58 6.60 9.05 -0.50
C LEU A 58 7.10 7.60 -0.53
N ARG A 59 7.19 6.98 0.65
CA ARG A 59 7.42 5.54 0.79
C ARG A 59 6.11 4.82 1.02
N VAL A 60 5.76 3.90 0.14
CA VAL A 60 4.62 3.00 0.28
C VAL A 60 5.12 1.70 0.88
N ALA A 61 4.57 1.34 2.05
CA ALA A 61 4.92 0.11 2.76
C ALA A 61 3.78 -0.90 2.59
N ILE A 62 4.08 -2.02 1.92
CA ILE A 62 3.10 -3.05 1.56
C ILE A 62 3.44 -4.31 2.31
N ASN A 63 2.51 -4.82 3.10
CA ASN A 63 2.70 -6.02 3.88
C ASN A 63 2.79 -7.26 2.97
N THR A 64 3.81 -8.08 3.21
CA THR A 64 3.98 -9.40 2.58
C THR A 64 3.73 -10.55 3.56
N CYS A 65 3.58 -10.25 4.84
CA CYS A 65 3.02 -11.14 5.85
C CYS A 65 2.41 -10.33 6.99
N SER A 66 1.55 -10.96 7.80
CA SER A 66 0.99 -10.37 9.01
C SER A 66 1.69 -10.91 10.24
N ARG A 67 2.53 -10.07 10.86
CA ARG A 67 3.17 -10.40 12.13
C ARG A 67 2.14 -10.62 13.25
N LEU A 68 1.07 -9.83 13.27
CA LEU A 68 0.00 -9.95 14.27
C LEU A 68 -0.71 -11.30 14.16
N CYS A 69 -1.03 -11.77 12.95
CA CYS A 69 -1.60 -13.10 12.76
C CYS A 69 -0.63 -14.19 13.24
N ARG A 70 0.66 -14.08 12.90
CA ARG A 70 1.68 -15.03 13.36
C ARG A 70 1.77 -15.10 14.88
N GLU A 71 1.85 -13.94 15.54
CA GLU A 71 1.96 -13.82 17.00
C GLU A 71 0.72 -14.37 17.72
N ALA A 72 -0.46 -14.28 17.08
CA ALA A 72 -1.70 -14.85 17.58
C ALA A 72 -1.94 -16.32 17.20
N GLY A 73 -1.01 -16.97 16.48
CA GLY A 73 -1.12 -18.37 16.04
C GLY A 73 -2.05 -18.61 14.84
N PHE A 74 -2.40 -17.55 14.10
CA PHE A 74 -3.17 -17.62 12.84
C PHE A 74 -2.26 -17.66 11.61
N ASP A 75 -2.84 -17.90 10.43
CA ASP A 75 -2.09 -17.90 9.18
C ASP A 75 -1.55 -16.49 8.87
N PRO A 76 -0.22 -16.29 8.82
CA PRO A 76 0.35 -14.97 8.58
C PRO A 76 0.45 -14.60 7.10
N ARG A 77 0.14 -15.52 6.20
CA ARG A 77 0.27 -15.30 4.76
C ARG A 77 -0.79 -14.33 4.26
N VAL A 78 -0.46 -13.64 3.18
CA VAL A 78 -1.36 -12.67 2.56
C VAL A 78 -2.09 -13.33 1.41
N ARG A 79 -3.40 -13.10 1.35
CA ARG A 79 -4.25 -13.42 0.21
C ARG A 79 -4.26 -12.24 -0.73
N VAL A 80 -3.93 -12.47 -2.00
CA VAL A 80 -3.86 -11.41 -3.02
C VAL A 80 -4.85 -11.69 -4.13
N GLY A 81 -5.72 -10.71 -4.40
CA GLY A 81 -6.56 -10.65 -5.57
C GLY A 81 -5.97 -9.70 -6.59
N ILE A 82 -5.93 -10.09 -7.87
CA ILE A 82 -5.35 -9.28 -8.95
C ILE A 82 -6.40 -8.98 -10.01
N ILE A 83 -6.78 -7.71 -10.14
CA ILE A 83 -7.66 -7.23 -11.20
C ILE A 83 -6.79 -6.74 -12.36
N ARG A 84 -6.92 -7.39 -13.52
CA ARG A 84 -6.20 -7.01 -14.74
C ARG A 84 -7.09 -6.15 -15.64
N SER A 85 -6.53 -5.10 -16.20
CA SER A 85 -7.23 -4.20 -17.13
C SER A 85 -6.24 -3.48 -18.04
N THR A 86 -6.72 -2.51 -18.82
CA THR A 86 -5.91 -1.64 -19.66
C THR A 86 -6.20 -0.17 -19.35
N TYR A 87 -5.35 0.73 -19.85
CA TYR A 87 -5.56 2.17 -19.76
C TYR A 87 -5.40 2.82 -21.14
N THR A 88 -6.12 3.92 -21.36
CA THR A 88 -5.92 4.83 -22.50
C THR A 88 -4.98 5.96 -22.14
N GLU A 89 -5.10 6.46 -20.91
CA GLU A 89 -4.30 7.54 -20.37
C GLU A 89 -3.70 7.17 -19.01
N LYS A 90 -2.46 7.60 -18.78
CA LYS A 90 -1.81 7.42 -17.48
C LYS A 90 -2.34 8.47 -16.51
N PRO A 91 -2.68 8.10 -15.26
CA PRO A 91 -3.14 9.07 -14.29
C PRO A 91 -2.06 10.11 -13.99
N MET A 92 -2.48 11.37 -13.92
CA MET A 92 -1.61 12.48 -13.51
C MET A 92 -1.20 12.32 -12.05
N PRO A 93 0.05 12.66 -11.67
CA PRO A 93 0.46 12.58 -10.28
C PRO A 93 -0.41 13.47 -9.37
N SER A 94 -0.81 12.94 -8.23
CA SER A 94 -1.62 13.65 -7.24
C SER A 94 -1.53 12.98 -5.88
N LEU A 95 -1.88 13.75 -4.83
CA LEU A 95 -2.13 13.26 -3.49
C LEU A 95 -3.43 13.91 -3.02
N GLU A 96 -4.46 13.09 -2.80
CA GLU A 96 -5.78 13.55 -2.40
C GLU A 96 -6.32 12.72 -1.23
N GLU A 97 -7.07 13.35 -0.33
CA GLU A 97 -7.80 12.64 0.71
C GLU A 97 -8.96 11.87 0.07
N CYS A 98 -9.20 10.63 0.47
CA CYS A 98 -10.26 9.81 -0.08
C CYS A 98 -10.91 8.94 0.99
N ALA A 99 -12.12 8.43 0.73
CA ALA A 99 -12.79 7.51 1.65
C ALA A 99 -12.08 6.14 1.71
N GLY A 100 -11.46 5.74 0.60
CA GLY A 100 -10.83 4.44 0.39
C GLY A 100 -11.58 3.60 -0.62
N LEU A 101 -11.16 2.34 -0.78
CA LEU A 101 -11.87 1.39 -1.63
C LEU A 101 -12.88 0.59 -0.81
N ASP A 102 -13.83 0.03 -1.54
CA ASP A 102 -14.80 -0.95 -1.05
C ASP A 102 -14.50 -2.25 -1.80
N TYR A 103 -13.81 -3.17 -1.12
CA TYR A 103 -13.40 -4.44 -1.73
C TYR A 103 -14.59 -5.27 -2.18
N ALA A 104 -15.71 -5.28 -1.45
CA ALA A 104 -16.90 -6.04 -1.84
C ALA A 104 -17.44 -5.59 -3.20
N LYS A 105 -17.44 -4.28 -3.48
CA LYS A 105 -17.79 -3.76 -4.80
C LYS A 105 -16.79 -4.13 -5.89
N GLN A 106 -15.50 -4.17 -5.57
CA GLN A 106 -14.48 -4.60 -6.55
C GLN A 106 -14.61 -6.09 -6.87
N GLU A 107 -14.86 -6.91 -5.84
CA GLU A 107 -15.06 -8.35 -5.94
C GLU A 107 -16.28 -8.70 -6.77
N GLU A 108 -17.43 -8.08 -6.48
CA GLU A 108 -18.66 -8.27 -7.25
C GLU A 108 -18.46 -7.88 -8.72
N LYS A 109 -17.83 -6.73 -8.97
CA LYS A 109 -17.64 -6.21 -10.32
C LYS A 109 -16.66 -7.04 -11.15
N HIS A 110 -15.60 -7.56 -10.54
CA HIS A 110 -14.47 -8.17 -11.27
C HIS A 110 -14.34 -9.68 -11.06
N GLY A 111 -15.16 -10.30 -10.22
CA GLY A 111 -15.08 -11.73 -9.90
C GLY A 111 -13.71 -12.10 -9.31
N VAL A 112 -13.23 -11.29 -8.37
CA VAL A 112 -11.84 -11.38 -7.88
C VAL A 112 -11.61 -12.71 -7.17
N GLN A 113 -10.60 -13.44 -7.63
CA GLN A 113 -10.11 -14.65 -6.98
C GLN A 113 -8.88 -14.31 -6.15
N TYR A 114 -8.86 -14.78 -4.91
CA TYR A 114 -7.76 -14.56 -3.97
C TYR A 114 -6.90 -15.82 -3.86
N GLU A 115 -5.60 -15.64 -4.05
CA GLU A 115 -4.61 -16.69 -3.87
C GLU A 115 -3.76 -16.39 -2.63
N ILE A 116 -3.41 -17.42 -1.88
CA ILE A 116 -2.51 -17.30 -0.72
C ILE A 116 -1.08 -17.32 -1.23
N TYR A 117 -0.26 -16.35 -0.81
CA TYR A 117 1.16 -16.29 -1.15
C TYR A 117 2.03 -16.51 0.07
N GLU A 118 3.08 -17.33 -0.09
CA GLU A 118 4.22 -17.36 0.81
C GLU A 118 4.96 -16.01 0.78
N LYS A 119 5.57 -15.63 1.91
CA LYS A 119 6.17 -14.31 2.10
C LYS A 119 7.19 -13.98 1.00
N GLU A 120 8.14 -14.88 0.75
CA GLU A 120 9.22 -14.68 -0.22
C GLU A 120 8.69 -14.61 -1.66
N ALA A 121 7.71 -15.47 -2.00
CA ALA A 121 7.08 -15.46 -3.32
C ALA A 121 6.30 -14.15 -3.57
N LEU A 122 5.58 -13.66 -2.55
CA LEU A 122 4.90 -12.37 -2.64
C LEU A 122 5.90 -11.21 -2.78
N GLN A 123 7.00 -11.23 -2.02
CA GLN A 123 8.05 -10.23 -2.13
C GLN A 123 8.64 -10.18 -3.54
N GLU A 124 9.00 -11.33 -4.10
CA GLU A 124 9.55 -11.44 -5.45
C GLU A 124 8.57 -10.93 -6.51
N MET A 125 7.31 -11.34 -6.43
CA MET A 125 6.25 -10.88 -7.34
C MET A 125 6.10 -9.35 -7.28
N LEU A 126 5.95 -8.79 -6.07
CA LEU A 126 5.76 -7.35 -5.89
C LEU A 126 6.99 -6.57 -6.39
N VAL A 127 8.20 -6.99 -6.04
CA VAL A 127 9.43 -6.33 -6.51
C VAL A 127 9.51 -6.31 -8.03
N THR A 128 9.23 -7.45 -8.66
CA THR A 128 9.27 -7.59 -10.13
C THR A 128 8.25 -6.66 -10.78
N LYS A 129 7.00 -6.70 -10.33
CA LYS A 129 5.91 -5.89 -10.87
C LYS A 129 6.14 -4.39 -10.65
N MET A 130 6.53 -3.99 -9.45
CA MET A 130 6.77 -2.58 -9.13
C MET A 130 7.94 -1.98 -9.91
N LYS A 131 9.01 -2.75 -10.14
CA LYS A 131 10.15 -2.30 -10.97
C LYS A 131 9.77 -2.10 -12.43
N ALA A 132 8.82 -2.89 -12.94
CA ALA A 132 8.32 -2.75 -14.31
C ALA A 132 7.28 -1.64 -14.49
N ALA A 133 6.71 -1.13 -13.40
CA ALA A 133 5.63 -0.15 -13.44
C ALA A 133 6.15 1.26 -13.78
N ILE A 134 5.42 1.96 -14.64
CA ILE A 134 5.71 3.35 -15.04
C ILE A 134 4.85 4.39 -14.29
N ARG A 135 3.85 3.91 -13.55
CA ARG A 135 2.94 4.72 -12.72
C ARG A 135 2.30 3.80 -11.68
N ALA A 136 2.05 4.33 -10.50
CA ALA A 136 1.33 3.63 -9.43
C ALA A 136 0.17 4.51 -8.91
N GLU A 137 -0.98 3.90 -8.66
CA GLU A 137 -2.05 4.41 -7.81
C GLU A 137 -2.03 3.64 -6.48
N ILE A 138 -2.11 4.35 -5.36
CA ILE A 138 -2.01 3.78 -4.03
C ILE A 138 -3.14 4.33 -3.17
N TRP A 139 -3.89 3.43 -2.54
CA TRP A 139 -4.89 3.74 -1.53
C TRP A 139 -4.37 3.27 -0.17
N GLY A 140 -4.33 4.16 0.81
CA GLY A 140 -3.84 3.82 2.13
C GLY A 140 -3.86 4.96 3.12
N GLU A 141 -3.31 4.70 4.30
CA GLU A 141 -3.23 5.65 5.40
C GLU A 141 -1.91 6.43 5.35
N LEU A 142 -1.99 7.76 5.30
CA LEU A 142 -0.83 8.64 5.32
C LEU A 142 -0.19 8.66 6.72
N TYR A 143 1.13 8.52 6.78
CA TYR A 143 1.89 8.65 8.02
C TYR A 143 3.16 9.47 7.82
N ALA A 144 3.69 10.00 8.92
CA ALA A 144 4.97 10.71 8.95
C ALA A 144 5.87 10.17 10.06
N ARG A 145 7.04 9.64 9.67
CA ARG A 145 8.16 9.28 10.55
C ARG A 145 9.36 10.16 10.21
N ASP A 146 10.53 9.59 9.99
CA ASP A 146 11.68 10.23 9.32
C ASP A 146 11.44 10.50 7.82
N HIS A 147 10.35 9.95 7.28
CA HIS A 147 9.84 10.15 5.93
C HIS A 147 8.31 10.30 5.91
N LEU A 148 7.76 10.79 4.79
CA LEU A 148 6.33 10.65 4.50
C LEU A 148 6.09 9.29 3.86
N GLY A 149 5.05 8.61 4.32
CA GLY A 149 4.72 7.31 3.78
C GLY A 149 3.23 7.01 3.76
N ILE A 150 2.91 5.93 3.06
CA ILE A 150 1.57 5.35 2.99
C ILE A 150 1.67 3.94 3.51
N HIS A 151 0.80 3.58 4.46
CA HIS A 151 0.69 2.25 5.03
C HIS A 151 -0.75 1.75 4.88
N GLN A 152 -1.03 0.55 5.40
CA GLN A 152 -2.39 -0.01 5.44
C GLN A 152 -2.94 -0.23 4.02
N ILE A 153 -2.08 -0.75 3.12
CA ILE A 153 -2.39 -1.04 1.72
C ILE A 153 -3.05 -2.42 1.62
N HIS A 154 -4.16 -2.61 2.34
CA HIS A 154 -4.89 -3.88 2.42
C HIS A 154 -6.32 -3.64 2.88
N ALA A 155 -7.14 -4.70 2.85
CA ALA A 155 -8.48 -4.69 3.42
C ALA A 155 -8.44 -4.22 4.88
N ARG A 156 -9.36 -3.32 5.22
CA ARG A 156 -9.55 -2.79 6.58
C ARG A 156 -10.75 -3.42 7.28
N SER A 157 -11.40 -4.42 6.68
CA SER A 157 -12.35 -5.30 7.38
C SER A 157 -11.70 -6.06 8.53
N ALA A 158 -12.52 -6.58 9.45
CA ALA A 158 -12.05 -7.37 10.58
C ALA A 158 -11.26 -8.60 10.09
N SER A 159 -10.13 -8.86 10.75
CA SER A 159 -9.31 -10.06 10.57
C SER A 159 -9.37 -10.90 11.86
N LYS A 160 -8.81 -12.12 11.84
CA LYS A 160 -8.75 -12.93 13.08
C LYS A 160 -7.86 -12.29 14.16
N ALA A 161 -6.80 -11.60 13.75
CA ALA A 161 -5.86 -10.96 14.69
C ALA A 161 -6.29 -9.55 15.12
N VAL A 162 -7.12 -8.88 14.32
CA VAL A 162 -7.63 -7.53 14.58
C VAL A 162 -9.14 -7.54 14.33
N PRO A 163 -9.96 -7.69 15.38
CA PRO A 163 -11.40 -7.89 15.25
C PRO A 163 -12.15 -6.61 14.86
N GLU A 164 -11.56 -5.43 15.05
CA GLU A 164 -12.15 -4.16 14.62
C GLU A 164 -11.88 -3.90 13.13
N GLY A 165 -12.97 -3.76 12.36
CA GLY A 165 -12.91 -3.33 10.97
C GLY A 165 -13.19 -1.84 10.79
N VAL A 166 -12.69 -1.26 9.70
CA VAL A 166 -13.05 0.07 9.20
C VAL A 166 -13.61 -0.08 7.79
N PRO A 167 -14.94 -0.19 7.64
CA PRO A 167 -15.56 -0.46 6.35
C PRO A 167 -15.30 0.67 5.35
N ASN A 168 -15.27 0.33 4.06
CA ASN A 168 -15.10 1.26 2.92
C ASN A 168 -13.79 2.07 2.94
N ARG A 169 -12.79 1.60 3.70
CA ARG A 169 -11.49 2.26 3.84
C ARG A 169 -10.36 1.33 3.42
N ASP A 170 -10.62 0.44 2.48
CA ASP A 170 -9.66 -0.57 2.06
C ASP A 170 -8.54 0.07 1.22
N GLY A 171 -7.30 -0.33 1.52
CA GLY A 171 -6.11 0.08 0.78
C GLY A 171 -5.83 -0.86 -0.38
N ALA A 172 -5.15 -0.39 -1.41
CA ALA A 172 -4.77 -1.18 -2.56
C ALA A 172 -3.59 -0.55 -3.31
N LEU A 173 -2.98 -1.34 -4.18
CA LEU A 173 -1.96 -0.88 -5.11
C LEU A 173 -2.44 -1.16 -6.53
N LYS A 174 -2.37 -0.17 -7.41
CA LYS A 174 -2.54 -0.38 -8.84
C LYS A 174 -1.32 0.07 -9.61
N LEU A 175 -0.78 -0.82 -10.44
CA LEU A 175 0.40 -0.59 -11.24
C LEU A 175 0.01 -0.47 -12.71
N TYR A 176 0.72 0.42 -13.40
CA TYR A 176 0.57 0.68 -14.82
C TYR A 176 1.85 0.29 -15.52
N TYR A 177 1.71 -0.47 -16.60
CA TYR A 177 2.84 -0.98 -17.37
C TYR A 177 2.87 -0.34 -18.76
N PRO A 178 4.05 -0.14 -19.35
CA PRO A 178 4.16 0.40 -20.71
C PRO A 178 3.70 -0.64 -21.75
N GLN A 179 3.90 -1.92 -21.46
CA GLN A 179 3.52 -3.04 -22.31
C GLN A 179 1.99 -3.12 -22.43
N ASP A 180 1.48 -3.04 -23.66
CA ASP A 180 0.06 -3.19 -24.02
C ASP A 180 -0.91 -2.27 -23.27
N SER A 181 -0.38 -1.17 -22.72
CA SER A 181 -1.11 -0.28 -21.80
C SER A 181 -1.83 -1.06 -20.69
N ALA A 182 -1.18 -2.08 -20.13
CA ALA A 182 -1.76 -2.93 -19.11
C ALA A 182 -1.76 -2.28 -17.72
N THR A 183 -2.75 -2.66 -16.91
CA THR A 183 -2.78 -2.36 -15.47
C THR A 183 -3.07 -3.61 -14.65
N GLU A 184 -2.52 -3.66 -13.44
CA GLU A 184 -2.85 -4.65 -12.42
C GLU A 184 -3.17 -3.92 -11.12
N ALA A 185 -4.37 -4.14 -10.57
CA ALA A 185 -4.74 -3.72 -9.22
C ALA A 185 -4.67 -4.90 -8.27
N PHE A 186 -3.87 -4.75 -7.22
CA PHE A 186 -3.60 -5.73 -6.18
C PHE A 186 -4.43 -5.39 -4.94
N LEU A 187 -5.27 -6.34 -4.54
CA LEU A 187 -6.10 -6.30 -3.34
C LEU A 187 -5.52 -7.28 -2.32
N PHE A 188 -5.27 -6.84 -1.10
CA PHE A 188 -4.56 -7.64 -0.08
C PHE A 188 -5.49 -7.94 1.09
N LYS A 189 -5.58 -9.22 1.49
CA LYS A 189 -6.35 -9.68 2.66
C LYS A 189 -5.48 -10.53 3.58
N PHE A 190 -5.65 -10.37 4.88
CA PHE A 190 -5.09 -11.24 5.92
C PHE A 190 -6.13 -12.27 6.39
N ASP A 191 -5.72 -13.23 7.22
CA ASP A 191 -6.61 -14.29 7.71
C ASP A 191 -7.88 -13.73 8.39
N GLY A 192 -9.03 -14.33 8.09
CA GLY A 192 -10.35 -13.93 8.60
C GLY A 192 -11.07 -12.84 7.82
N GLN A 193 -10.40 -12.12 6.91
CA GLN A 193 -11.06 -11.10 6.10
C GLN A 193 -11.89 -11.76 4.99
N ALA A 194 -13.21 -11.60 5.04
CA ALA A 194 -14.12 -12.05 3.98
C ALA A 194 -13.85 -11.28 2.71
#